data_AF-A0A5Q0G9X8-F1
#
_entry.id   AF-A0A5Q0G9X8-F1
#
_cell.length_a   1.000
_cell.length_b   1.000
_cell.length_c   1.000
_cell.angle_alpha   90.00
_cell.angle_beta   90.00
_cell.angle_gamma   90.00
#
_symmetry.space_group_name_H-M   'P 1'
#
loop_
_entity.id
_entity.type
_entity.pdbx_description
1 polymer ?
#
loop_
_entity_poly.entity_id
_entity_poly.type
_entity_poly.pdbx_seq_one_letter_code
_entity_poly.pdbx_strand_id
1 'polypeptide(L)'
;MSLLTETLERIFKHLQQHRPEVASLLKPGKKIEEIQSQINNLPFHLPEEVYELYQWHNGIDFTNISRISLPVDISFIPGFDFLPLEQAIEDSQEIEEFRHEYTSPEDENCHKPWFPIFGSDDLEYFLVFGNSDNNKYSSIMHCHLGGGSLPKLKYPNLTTFMLIVAECYETNAYYLTQPSEDNYFRVFLEENPKQFAEIERKYFLEELEELIKAISQPKCLLSNNIFNSLCRFKDPRFVEPMIHILHLPLSEVDNEEENISIRISAAIILGEIGDLRAVEPLMRALESRLKEDRGYSVANNAAEALRKLGDPRAIEPLKRFVQNNQQYLPTFIPSTSWLERIALQEALEQANWAIKELEKII
;
A
#
# COMPACT_ATOMS: atom_id res chain seq x y z
N MET A 1 -28.89 0.20 -14.47
CA MET A 1 -27.43 0.48 -14.48
C MET A 1 -26.86 -0.23 -13.26
N SER A 2 -25.65 -0.75 -13.37
CA SER A 2 -24.92 -1.34 -12.25
C SER A 2 -24.33 -0.23 -11.37
N LEU A 3 -24.02 -0.56 -10.12
CA LEU A 3 -23.47 0.39 -9.16
C LEU A 3 -22.15 1.02 -9.65
N LEU A 4 -21.31 0.24 -10.33
CA LEU A 4 -20.07 0.74 -10.93
C LEU A 4 -20.35 1.81 -11.99
N THR A 5 -21.21 1.55 -12.98
CA THR A 5 -21.58 2.54 -14.01
C THR A 5 -22.17 3.81 -13.38
N GLU A 6 -23.09 3.68 -12.41
CA GLU A 6 -23.66 4.85 -11.72
C GLU A 6 -22.60 5.68 -11.01
N THR A 7 -21.58 5.02 -10.47
CA THR A 7 -20.43 5.66 -9.81
C THR A 7 -19.49 6.33 -10.80
N LEU A 8 -19.19 5.67 -11.93
CA LEU A 8 -18.39 6.23 -13.01
C LEU A 8 -19.06 7.48 -13.61
N GLU A 9 -20.38 7.49 -13.76
CA GLU A 9 -21.14 8.67 -14.21
C GLU A 9 -21.08 9.84 -13.21
N ARG A 10 -21.03 9.55 -11.90
CA ARG A 10 -20.80 10.60 -10.87
C ARG A 10 -19.43 11.24 -11.05
N ILE A 11 -18.39 10.44 -11.24
CA ILE A 11 -17.02 10.92 -11.51
C ILE A 11 -17.02 11.75 -12.80
N PHE A 12 -17.61 11.23 -13.87
CA PHE A 12 -17.64 11.92 -15.16
C PHE A 12 -18.32 13.28 -15.07
N LYS A 13 -19.48 13.36 -14.39
CA LYS A 13 -20.20 14.60 -14.18
C LYS A 13 -19.35 15.61 -13.39
N HIS A 14 -18.60 15.15 -12.39
CA HIS A 14 -17.69 16.01 -11.65
C HIS A 14 -16.55 16.53 -12.54
N LEU A 15 -15.94 15.66 -13.35
CA LEU A 15 -14.92 16.04 -14.33
C LEU A 15 -15.45 17.05 -15.34
N GLN A 16 -16.64 16.85 -15.91
CA GLN A 16 -17.24 17.81 -16.85
C GLN A 16 -17.42 19.21 -16.24
N GLN A 17 -17.66 19.29 -14.94
CA GLN A 17 -17.88 20.57 -14.23
C GLN A 17 -16.57 21.26 -13.85
N HIS A 18 -15.55 20.50 -13.44
CA HIS A 18 -14.35 21.06 -12.80
C HIS A 18 -13.06 20.87 -13.62
N ARG A 19 -13.02 19.87 -14.50
CA ARG A 19 -11.90 19.51 -15.40
C ARG A 19 -12.40 19.11 -16.79
N PRO A 20 -13.13 20.01 -17.50
CA PRO A 20 -13.71 19.69 -18.81
C PRO A 20 -12.66 19.26 -19.85
N GLU A 21 -11.42 19.72 -19.70
CA GLU A 21 -10.29 19.30 -20.52
C GLU A 21 -9.98 17.81 -20.40
N VAL A 22 -9.96 17.25 -19.18
CA VAL A 22 -9.77 15.80 -18.96
C VAL A 22 -11.02 15.04 -19.39
N ALA A 23 -12.22 15.54 -19.07
CA ALA A 23 -13.47 14.90 -19.49
C ALA A 23 -13.58 14.77 -21.02
N SER A 24 -13.05 15.74 -21.77
CA SER A 24 -13.04 15.72 -23.24
C SER A 24 -12.08 14.70 -23.85
N LEU A 25 -11.06 14.26 -23.10
CA LEU A 25 -10.09 13.27 -23.53
C LEU A 25 -10.56 11.83 -23.32
N LEU A 26 -11.60 11.60 -22.52
CA LEU A 26 -12.11 10.25 -22.30
C LEU A 26 -12.74 9.71 -23.59
N LYS A 27 -12.12 8.68 -24.19
CA LYS A 27 -12.62 8.05 -25.42
C LYS A 27 -14.00 7.45 -25.18
N PRO A 28 -14.93 7.49 -26.15
CA PRO A 28 -16.21 6.81 -26.02
C PRO A 28 -16.04 5.33 -25.67
N GLY A 29 -16.98 4.80 -24.88
CA GLY A 29 -17.00 3.39 -24.55
C GLY A 29 -17.11 2.47 -25.76
N LYS A 30 -16.55 1.28 -25.64
CA LYS A 30 -16.57 0.24 -26.69
C LYS A 30 -17.78 -0.66 -26.55
N LYS A 31 -18.20 -1.27 -27.66
CA LYS A 31 -19.18 -2.35 -27.60
C LYS A 31 -18.54 -3.62 -27.00
N ILE A 32 -19.36 -4.47 -26.39
CA ILE A 32 -18.88 -5.70 -25.76
C ILE A 32 -18.18 -6.61 -26.77
N GLU A 33 -18.65 -6.67 -28.01
CA GLU A 33 -18.07 -7.50 -29.07
C GLU A 33 -16.69 -6.97 -29.50
N GLU A 34 -16.49 -5.66 -29.47
CA GLU A 34 -15.20 -5.02 -29.78
C GLU A 34 -14.18 -5.33 -28.69
N ILE A 35 -14.57 -5.19 -27.42
CA ILE A 35 -13.72 -5.53 -26.26
C ILE A 35 -13.30 -7.00 -26.35
N GLN A 36 -14.27 -7.91 -26.51
CA GLN A 36 -14.02 -9.35 -26.62
C GLN A 36 -13.09 -9.70 -27.78
N SER A 37 -13.23 -9.02 -28.92
CA SER A 37 -12.34 -9.24 -30.06
C SER A 37 -10.91 -8.76 -29.82
N GLN A 38 -10.69 -7.73 -28.99
CA GLN A 38 -9.35 -7.20 -28.69
C GLN A 38 -8.62 -8.05 -27.64
N ILE A 39 -9.35 -8.54 -26.63
CA ILE A 39 -8.75 -9.35 -25.56
C ILE A 39 -8.69 -10.85 -25.88
N ASN A 40 -9.12 -11.28 -27.07
CA ASN A 40 -9.22 -12.69 -27.45
C ASN A 40 -7.88 -13.47 -27.39
N ASN A 41 -6.76 -12.75 -27.50
CA ASN A 41 -5.42 -13.30 -27.46
C ASN A 41 -4.85 -13.38 -26.04
N LEU A 42 -5.54 -12.82 -25.04
CA LEU A 42 -5.11 -12.95 -23.65
C LEU A 42 -5.33 -14.40 -23.18
N PRO A 43 -4.37 -15.00 -22.44
CA PRO A 43 -4.49 -16.37 -21.95
C PRO A 43 -5.44 -16.51 -20.74
N PHE A 44 -6.24 -15.49 -20.44
CA PHE A 44 -7.11 -15.40 -19.26
C PHE A 44 -8.34 -14.56 -19.55
N HIS A 45 -9.35 -14.70 -18.69
CA HIS A 45 -10.55 -13.89 -18.69
C HIS A 45 -10.43 -12.73 -17.71
N LEU A 46 -10.89 -11.55 -18.15
CA LEU A 46 -11.04 -10.36 -17.31
C LEU A 46 -12.33 -10.45 -16.47
N PRO A 47 -12.41 -9.77 -15.31
CA PRO A 47 -13.63 -9.71 -14.53
C PRO A 47 -14.71 -8.85 -15.21
N GLU A 48 -16.00 -9.14 -14.95
CA GLU A 48 -17.13 -8.41 -15.54
C GLU A 48 -17.04 -6.89 -15.39
N GLU A 49 -16.55 -6.41 -14.23
CA GLU A 49 -16.36 -4.97 -13.96
C GLU A 49 -15.42 -4.27 -14.95
N VAL A 50 -14.44 -4.99 -15.50
CA VAL A 50 -13.50 -4.41 -16.49
C VAL A 50 -14.19 -4.19 -17.83
N TYR A 51 -15.04 -5.13 -18.26
CA TYR A 51 -15.86 -4.93 -19.45
C TYR A 51 -16.77 -3.73 -19.25
N GLU A 52 -17.43 -3.63 -18.09
CA GLU A 52 -18.30 -2.51 -17.76
C GLU A 52 -17.55 -1.16 -17.82
N LEU A 53 -16.33 -1.11 -17.27
CA LEU A 53 -15.48 0.09 -17.32
C LEU A 53 -15.18 0.51 -18.78
N TYR A 54 -14.75 -0.42 -19.63
CA TYR A 54 -14.42 -0.11 -21.03
C TYR A 54 -15.64 0.09 -21.92
N GLN A 55 -16.81 -0.43 -21.53
CA GLN A 55 -18.10 -0.09 -22.14
C GLN A 55 -18.57 1.32 -21.79
N TRP A 56 -18.13 1.87 -20.65
CA TRP A 56 -18.37 3.24 -20.26
C TRP A 56 -17.45 4.21 -21.02
N HIS A 57 -16.13 4.09 -20.86
CA HIS A 57 -15.14 4.87 -21.60
C HIS A 57 -13.87 4.06 -21.87
N ASN A 58 -13.19 4.31 -22.99
CA ASN A 58 -11.98 3.58 -23.37
C ASN A 58 -10.68 4.34 -23.03
N GLY A 59 -10.54 4.72 -21.76
CA GLY A 59 -9.35 5.43 -21.31
C GLY A 59 -9.17 6.82 -21.90
N ILE A 60 -8.00 7.39 -21.63
CA ILE A 60 -7.57 8.72 -22.08
C ILE A 60 -7.08 8.68 -23.54
N ASP A 61 -7.48 9.66 -24.34
CA ASP A 61 -6.98 9.85 -25.69
C ASP A 61 -5.64 10.59 -25.74
N PHE A 62 -4.56 9.84 -25.54
CA PHE A 62 -3.20 10.37 -25.61
C PHE A 62 -2.86 11.05 -26.96
N THR A 63 -3.52 10.63 -28.05
CA THR A 63 -3.24 11.19 -29.39
C THR A 63 -3.78 12.62 -29.55
N ASN A 64 -4.82 12.97 -28.79
CA ASN A 64 -5.47 14.28 -28.85
C ASN A 64 -4.93 15.27 -27.82
N ILE A 65 -3.97 14.88 -26.96
CA ILE A 65 -3.35 15.78 -25.97
C ILE A 65 -2.74 17.02 -26.62
N SER A 66 -2.13 16.86 -27.80
CA SER A 66 -1.51 17.98 -28.56
C SER A 66 -2.49 19.10 -28.95
N ARG A 67 -3.82 18.84 -28.90
CA ARG A 67 -4.86 19.84 -29.17
C ARG A 67 -5.20 20.69 -27.95
N ILE A 68 -4.77 20.27 -26.75
CA ILE A 68 -4.94 21.03 -25.52
C ILE A 68 -3.80 22.04 -25.44
N SER A 69 -4.16 23.32 -25.33
CA SER A 69 -3.16 24.39 -25.18
C SER A 69 -2.69 24.43 -23.73
N LEU A 70 -1.40 24.13 -23.50
CA LEU A 70 -0.64 24.09 -22.23
C LEU A 70 -0.45 22.67 -21.67
N PRO A 71 0.66 22.42 -20.94
CA PRO A 71 0.82 21.21 -20.15
C PRO A 71 -0.23 21.20 -19.03
N VAL A 72 -1.19 20.29 -19.17
CA VAL A 72 -2.26 20.04 -18.22
C VAL A 72 -2.05 18.65 -17.65
N ASP A 73 -2.08 18.53 -16.33
CA ASP A 73 -2.19 17.23 -15.67
C ASP A 73 -3.48 16.55 -16.18
N ILE A 74 -3.35 15.42 -16.85
CA ILE A 74 -4.45 14.66 -17.45
C ILE A 74 -4.91 13.49 -16.58
N SER A 75 -4.33 13.35 -15.39
CA SER A 75 -4.54 12.17 -14.55
C SER A 75 -6.00 12.07 -14.12
N PHE A 76 -6.55 10.86 -14.32
CA PHE A 76 -7.94 10.52 -14.02
C PHE A 76 -8.17 10.36 -12.51
N ILE A 77 -7.14 9.91 -11.80
CA ILE A 77 -6.99 9.96 -10.34
C ILE A 77 -5.59 10.52 -10.05
N PRO A 78 -5.29 11.08 -8.86
CA PRO A 78 -4.00 11.72 -8.60
C PRO A 78 -2.82 10.81 -8.97
N GLY A 79 -2.02 11.22 -9.96
CA GLY A 79 -0.85 10.48 -10.44
C GLY A 79 -1.11 9.31 -11.40
N PHE A 80 -2.37 8.97 -11.74
CA PHE A 80 -2.65 7.87 -12.67
C PHE A 80 -3.64 8.25 -13.76
N ASP A 81 -3.32 7.79 -14.96
CA ASP A 81 -4.16 7.89 -16.14
C ASP A 81 -5.06 6.66 -16.27
N PHE A 82 -6.26 6.86 -16.82
CA PHE A 82 -7.10 5.73 -17.22
C PHE A 82 -6.61 5.19 -18.57
N LEU A 83 -6.02 4.00 -18.57
CA LEU A 83 -5.40 3.41 -19.75
C LEU A 83 -6.46 3.02 -20.79
N PRO A 84 -6.27 3.34 -22.08
CA PRO A 84 -7.04 2.74 -23.16
C PRO A 84 -6.85 1.23 -23.18
N LEU A 85 -7.89 0.49 -23.59
CA LEU A 85 -7.85 -0.97 -23.63
C LEU A 85 -6.66 -1.51 -24.44
N GLU A 86 -6.32 -0.83 -25.54
CA GLU A 86 -5.18 -1.19 -26.36
C GLU A 86 -3.86 -1.14 -25.58
N GLN A 87 -3.63 -0.05 -24.85
CA GLN A 87 -2.44 0.12 -24.02
C GLN A 87 -2.43 -0.88 -22.85
N ALA A 88 -3.58 -1.07 -22.18
CA ALA A 88 -3.70 -2.01 -21.08
C ALA A 88 -3.37 -3.46 -21.49
N ILE A 89 -3.68 -3.86 -22.72
CA ILE A 89 -3.32 -5.17 -23.28
C ILE A 89 -1.80 -5.26 -23.51
N GLU A 90 -1.20 -4.23 -24.13
CA GLU A 90 0.24 -4.18 -24.36
C GLU A 90 1.01 -4.24 -23.03
N ASP A 91 0.65 -3.37 -22.08
CA ASP A 91 1.27 -3.33 -20.75
C ASP A 91 1.09 -4.66 -20.00
N SER A 92 -0.08 -5.30 -20.11
CA SER A 92 -0.33 -6.61 -19.49
C SER A 92 0.63 -7.68 -20.00
N GLN A 93 0.95 -7.66 -21.30
CA GLN A 93 1.89 -8.60 -21.92
C GLN A 93 3.32 -8.32 -21.48
N GLU A 94 3.73 -7.05 -21.43
CA GLU A 94 5.07 -6.68 -20.96
C GLU A 94 5.27 -7.04 -19.49
N ILE A 95 4.30 -6.71 -18.63
CA ILE A 95 4.32 -7.02 -17.20
C ILE A 95 4.45 -8.54 -16.96
N GLU A 96 3.78 -9.36 -17.77
CA GLU A 96 3.85 -10.82 -17.67
C GLU A 96 5.29 -11.35 -17.80
N GLU A 97 6.17 -10.68 -18.55
CA GLU A 97 7.55 -11.14 -18.77
C GLU A 97 8.42 -11.05 -17.50
N PHE A 98 8.18 -10.06 -16.64
CA PHE A 98 9.06 -9.76 -15.51
C PHE A 98 8.37 -9.77 -14.15
N ARG A 99 7.03 -9.91 -14.08
CA ARG A 99 6.30 -9.93 -12.80
C ARG A 99 6.83 -10.93 -11.78
N HIS A 100 7.38 -12.06 -12.23
CA HIS A 100 7.96 -13.08 -11.37
C HIS A 100 9.10 -12.55 -10.47
N GLU A 101 9.77 -11.48 -10.88
CA GLU A 101 10.82 -10.81 -10.10
C GLU A 101 10.26 -9.98 -8.94
N TYR A 102 8.99 -9.60 -9.01
CA TYR A 102 8.31 -8.71 -8.07
C TYR A 102 7.27 -9.43 -7.20
N THR A 103 7.17 -10.75 -7.34
CA THR A 103 6.18 -11.58 -6.62
C THR A 103 6.82 -12.47 -5.57
N SER A 104 6.21 -12.55 -4.40
CA SER A 104 6.52 -13.63 -3.45
C SER A 104 5.81 -14.91 -3.89
N PRO A 105 6.48 -16.09 -3.88
CA PRO A 105 5.83 -17.37 -4.17
C PRO A 105 4.65 -17.69 -3.22
N GLU A 106 4.61 -17.06 -2.06
CA GLU A 106 3.61 -17.30 -1.01
C GLU A 106 2.31 -16.52 -1.21
N ASP A 107 2.27 -15.54 -2.12
CA ASP A 107 1.06 -14.76 -2.39
C ASP A 107 0.24 -15.40 -3.52
N GLU A 108 -0.96 -15.87 -3.19
CA GLU A 108 -1.86 -16.56 -4.10
C GLU A 108 -2.22 -15.71 -5.33
N ASN A 109 -2.38 -14.39 -5.16
CA ASN A 109 -2.81 -13.51 -6.26
C ASN A 109 -1.63 -13.10 -7.15
N CYS A 110 -0.41 -13.18 -6.64
CA CYS A 110 0.80 -12.90 -7.42
C CYS A 110 1.00 -13.87 -8.61
N HIS A 111 0.43 -15.07 -8.55
CA HIS A 111 0.50 -16.07 -9.63
C HIS A 111 -0.56 -15.87 -10.72
N LYS A 112 -1.60 -15.07 -10.46
CA LYS A 112 -2.69 -14.81 -11.43
C LYS A 112 -2.24 -13.75 -12.44
N PRO A 113 -2.58 -13.85 -13.74
CA PRO A 113 -2.20 -12.85 -14.74
C PRO A 113 -2.57 -11.42 -14.36
N TRP A 114 -1.71 -10.44 -14.66
CA TRP A 114 -1.90 -9.05 -14.25
C TRP A 114 -2.40 -8.20 -15.41
N PHE A 115 -3.46 -7.44 -15.18
CA PHE A 115 -4.04 -6.55 -16.17
C PHE A 115 -4.15 -5.13 -15.61
N PRO A 116 -3.31 -4.17 -16.06
CA PRO A 116 -3.34 -2.81 -15.58
C PRO A 116 -4.57 -2.07 -16.12
N ILE A 117 -5.20 -1.26 -15.28
CA ILE A 117 -6.36 -0.44 -15.65
C ILE A 117 -6.02 1.05 -15.54
N PHE A 118 -5.28 1.40 -14.50
CA PHE A 118 -4.72 2.75 -14.33
C PHE A 118 -3.21 2.64 -14.25
N GLY A 119 -2.52 3.57 -14.90
CA GLY A 119 -1.06 3.56 -15.00
C GLY A 119 -0.48 4.98 -14.96
N SER A 120 0.81 5.08 -14.66
CA SER A 120 1.59 6.30 -14.76
C SER A 120 2.88 6.04 -15.54
N ASP A 121 3.53 7.13 -15.97
CA ASP A 121 4.83 7.06 -16.67
C ASP A 121 5.95 6.48 -15.79
N ASP A 122 5.77 6.47 -14.46
CA ASP A 122 6.73 5.93 -13.49
C ASP A 122 6.55 4.42 -13.24
N LEU A 123 5.91 3.69 -14.18
CA LEU A 123 5.62 2.26 -14.06
C LEU A 123 4.83 1.92 -12.78
N GLU A 124 3.97 2.84 -12.35
CA GLU A 124 3.06 2.66 -11.23
C GLU A 124 1.68 2.30 -11.75
N TYR A 125 1.08 1.22 -11.23
CA TYR A 125 -0.17 0.69 -11.75
C TYR A 125 -1.17 0.33 -10.66
N PHE A 126 -2.45 0.54 -10.99
CA PHE A 126 -3.55 -0.21 -10.40
C PHE A 126 -4.02 -1.27 -11.38
N LEU A 127 -3.93 -2.52 -10.96
CA LEU A 127 -4.20 -3.69 -11.80
C LEU A 127 -5.21 -4.62 -11.16
N VAL A 128 -5.86 -5.41 -12.01
CA VAL A 128 -6.72 -6.51 -11.62
C VAL A 128 -6.11 -7.84 -12.04
N PHE A 129 -6.59 -8.92 -11.42
CA PHE A 129 -6.17 -10.27 -11.76
C PHE A 129 -7.09 -10.89 -12.81
N GLY A 130 -6.48 -11.46 -13.84
CA GLY A 130 -7.11 -12.38 -14.77
C GLY A 130 -7.38 -13.74 -14.12
N ASN A 131 -8.43 -14.43 -14.57
CA ASN A 131 -8.80 -15.76 -14.07
C ASN A 131 -9.05 -16.74 -15.22
N SER A 132 -9.03 -18.03 -14.90
CA SER A 132 -9.43 -19.10 -15.84
C SER A 132 -10.93 -19.11 -16.13
N ASP A 133 -11.73 -18.60 -15.19
CA ASP A 133 -13.19 -18.56 -15.28
C ASP A 133 -13.71 -17.11 -15.31
N ASN A 134 -14.92 -16.94 -15.83
CA ASN A 134 -15.63 -15.67 -15.78
C ASN A 134 -16.02 -15.36 -14.34
N ASN A 135 -15.25 -14.46 -13.71
CA ASN A 135 -15.55 -13.92 -12.41
C ASN A 135 -16.13 -12.53 -12.53
N LYS A 136 -17.10 -12.20 -11.67
CA LYS A 136 -17.64 -10.84 -11.66
C LYS A 136 -16.65 -9.83 -11.10
N TYR A 137 -15.95 -10.20 -10.03
CA TYR A 137 -15.09 -9.31 -9.25
C TYR A 137 -13.64 -9.80 -9.27
N SER A 138 -12.71 -8.85 -9.16
CA SER A 138 -11.28 -9.12 -8.95
C SER A 138 -10.72 -8.05 -8.03
N SER A 139 -9.89 -8.45 -7.07
CA SER A 139 -9.19 -7.48 -6.22
C SER A 139 -8.29 -6.58 -7.04
N ILE A 140 -8.12 -5.35 -6.59
CA ILE A 140 -7.21 -4.39 -7.19
C ILE A 140 -5.91 -4.38 -6.40
N MET A 141 -4.82 -4.56 -7.13
CA MET A 141 -3.47 -4.45 -6.61
C MET A 141 -2.85 -3.14 -7.08
N HIS A 142 -2.10 -2.52 -6.19
CA HIS A 142 -1.22 -1.40 -6.50
C HIS A 142 0.22 -1.92 -6.58
N CYS A 143 0.94 -1.57 -7.64
CA CYS A 143 2.35 -1.92 -7.79
C CYS A 143 3.14 -0.76 -8.41
N HIS A 144 4.43 -0.71 -8.08
CA HIS A 144 5.40 0.19 -8.69
C HIS A 144 6.58 -0.64 -9.18
N LEU A 145 6.60 -0.91 -10.48
CA LEU A 145 7.56 -1.78 -11.10
C LEU A 145 8.89 -1.03 -11.23
N GLY A 146 9.95 -1.56 -10.62
CA GLY A 146 11.28 -0.91 -10.57
C GLY A 146 11.54 -0.04 -9.33
N GLY A 147 10.55 0.24 -8.48
CA GLY A 147 10.72 1.08 -7.28
C GLY A 147 11.15 0.37 -6.00
N GLY A 148 11.45 -0.92 -6.07
CA GLY A 148 11.87 -1.73 -4.91
C GLY A 148 10.77 -2.01 -3.87
N SER A 149 9.55 -1.51 -4.07
CA SER A 149 8.38 -1.87 -3.25
C SER A 149 7.65 -3.07 -3.83
N LEU A 150 7.32 -4.03 -2.96
CA LEU A 150 6.49 -5.17 -3.37
C LEU A 150 5.05 -4.71 -3.69
N PRO A 151 4.38 -5.36 -4.66
CA PRO A 151 2.97 -5.16 -4.96
C PRO A 151 2.07 -5.36 -3.72
N LYS A 152 0.97 -4.61 -3.63
CA LYS A 152 0.05 -4.64 -2.48
C LYS A 152 -1.40 -4.66 -2.92
N LEU A 153 -2.16 -5.65 -2.44
CA LEU A 153 -3.63 -5.67 -2.56
C LEU A 153 -4.23 -4.46 -1.84
N LYS A 154 -4.93 -3.61 -2.58
CA LYS A 154 -5.44 -2.33 -2.07
C LYS A 154 -6.95 -2.29 -1.96
N TYR A 155 -7.68 -2.77 -2.97
CA TYR A 155 -9.15 -2.76 -2.96
C TYR A 155 -9.74 -4.13 -3.29
N PRO A 156 -10.96 -4.45 -2.81
CA PRO A 156 -11.57 -5.77 -3.00
C PRO A 156 -12.16 -5.95 -4.41
N ASN A 157 -12.54 -4.86 -5.07
CA ASN A 157 -13.11 -4.84 -6.42
C ASN A 157 -13.13 -3.43 -6.99
N LEU A 158 -13.36 -3.32 -8.30
CA LEU A 158 -13.37 -2.04 -9.02
C LEU A 158 -14.52 -1.15 -8.60
N THR A 159 -15.69 -1.72 -8.29
CA THR A 159 -16.82 -0.94 -7.75
C THR A 159 -16.44 -0.17 -6.49
N THR A 160 -15.81 -0.85 -5.52
CA THR A 160 -15.39 -0.22 -4.25
C THR A 160 -14.34 0.86 -4.49
N PHE A 161 -13.36 0.58 -5.35
CA PHE A 161 -12.35 1.56 -5.70
C PHE A 161 -12.95 2.82 -6.32
N MET A 162 -13.84 2.66 -7.31
CA MET A 162 -14.50 3.80 -7.96
C MET A 162 -15.44 4.56 -7.03
N LEU A 163 -16.07 3.89 -6.06
CA LEU A 163 -16.88 4.57 -5.04
C LEU A 163 -16.05 5.51 -4.17
N ILE A 164 -14.87 5.06 -3.73
CA ILE A 164 -13.90 5.88 -3.00
C ILE A 164 -13.46 7.06 -3.87
N VAL A 165 -13.09 6.81 -5.13
CA VAL A 165 -12.68 7.87 -6.07
C VAL A 165 -13.78 8.92 -6.26
N ALA A 166 -15.04 8.48 -6.44
CA ALA A 166 -16.18 9.38 -6.58
C ALA A 166 -16.37 10.27 -5.34
N GLU A 167 -16.31 9.69 -4.14
CA GLU A 167 -16.40 10.46 -2.89
C GLU A 167 -15.22 11.41 -2.72
N CYS A 168 -14.01 11.03 -3.14
CA CYS A 168 -12.83 11.91 -3.10
C CYS A 168 -13.00 13.15 -3.97
N TYR A 169 -13.55 13.00 -5.17
CA TYR A 169 -13.94 14.13 -6.02
C TYR A 169 -15.03 14.99 -5.38
N GLU A 170 -16.09 14.38 -4.85
CA GLU A 170 -17.23 15.10 -4.28
C GLU A 170 -16.92 15.86 -2.99
N THR A 171 -15.90 15.44 -2.24
CA THR A 171 -15.51 16.02 -0.95
C THR A 171 -14.30 16.94 -1.02
N ASN A 172 -13.71 17.13 -2.21
CA ASN A 172 -12.42 17.80 -2.42
C ASN A 172 -11.24 17.13 -1.71
N ALA A 173 -11.34 15.83 -1.40
CA ALA A 173 -10.16 15.06 -1.02
C ALA A 173 -9.19 14.96 -2.19
N TYR A 174 -9.71 14.97 -3.43
CA TYR A 174 -8.93 15.31 -4.62
C TYR A 174 -9.10 16.78 -4.95
N TYR A 175 -8.01 17.50 -5.13
CA TYR A 175 -8.03 18.94 -5.39
C TYR A 175 -6.98 19.36 -6.42
N LEU A 176 -7.23 20.49 -7.08
CA LEU A 176 -6.30 21.08 -8.02
C LEU A 176 -5.35 22.04 -7.30
N THR A 177 -4.04 21.92 -7.54
CA THR A 177 -3.05 22.82 -6.95
C THR A 177 -3.10 24.23 -7.55
N GLN A 178 -2.58 25.21 -6.81
CA GLN A 178 -2.41 26.55 -7.36
C GLN A 178 -1.18 26.61 -8.28
N PRO A 179 -1.23 27.40 -9.37
CA PRO A 179 -0.08 27.53 -10.26
C PRO A 179 1.15 28.08 -9.54
N SER A 180 2.27 27.36 -9.65
CA SER A 180 3.60 27.83 -9.25
C SER A 180 4.42 28.20 -10.49
N GLU A 181 5.35 29.16 -10.35
CA GLU A 181 6.20 29.61 -11.46
C GLU A 181 7.24 28.54 -11.90
N ASP A 182 7.50 27.54 -11.07
CA ASP A 182 8.60 26.58 -11.23
C ASP A 182 8.21 25.24 -11.89
N ASN A 183 6.92 25.01 -12.20
CA ASN A 183 6.46 23.69 -12.68
C ASN A 183 6.12 23.66 -14.16
N TYR A 184 6.46 22.52 -14.80
CA TYR A 184 6.11 22.26 -16.19
C TYR A 184 4.59 22.28 -16.38
N PHE A 185 3.82 21.62 -15.50
CA PHE A 185 2.35 21.74 -15.48
C PHE A 185 1.92 22.94 -14.62
N ARG A 186 0.92 23.68 -15.08
CA ARG A 186 0.41 24.86 -14.35
C ARG A 186 -0.50 24.50 -13.17
N VAL A 187 -1.06 23.29 -13.14
CA VAL A 187 -2.00 22.80 -12.12
C VAL A 187 -1.89 21.28 -12.09
N PHE A 188 -1.86 20.68 -10.90
CA PHE A 188 -1.84 19.22 -10.67
C PHE A 188 -3.08 18.78 -9.90
N LEU A 189 -3.53 17.55 -10.16
CA LEU A 189 -4.50 16.88 -9.30
C LEU A 189 -3.74 16.21 -8.15
N GLU A 190 -3.97 16.69 -6.94
CA GLU A 190 -3.39 16.13 -5.71
C GLU A 190 -4.45 15.49 -4.82
N GLU A 191 -3.98 14.66 -3.89
CA GLU A 191 -4.77 14.02 -2.85
C GLU A 191 -4.48 14.66 -1.49
N ASN A 192 -5.53 14.94 -0.71
CA ASN A 192 -5.42 15.23 0.71
C ASN A 192 -5.35 13.90 1.50
N PRO A 193 -4.18 13.52 2.05
CA PRO A 193 -4.01 12.19 2.63
C PRO A 193 -4.88 11.95 3.87
N LYS A 194 -5.24 13.01 4.61
CA LYS A 194 -6.09 12.89 5.80
C LYS A 194 -7.53 12.60 5.43
N GLN A 195 -8.07 13.37 4.48
CA GLN A 195 -9.45 13.18 4.03
C GLN A 195 -9.60 11.87 3.25
N PHE A 196 -8.63 11.54 2.39
CA PHE A 196 -8.62 10.27 1.67
C PHE A 196 -8.68 9.09 2.66
N ALA A 197 -7.83 9.07 3.68
CA ALA A 197 -7.83 8.01 4.68
C ALA A 197 -9.15 7.92 5.47
N GLU A 198 -9.86 9.04 5.69
CA GLU A 198 -11.20 9.04 6.31
C GLU A 198 -12.25 8.40 5.41
N ILE A 199 -12.23 8.74 4.12
CA ILE A 199 -13.14 8.17 3.12
C ILE A 199 -12.86 6.68 2.93
N GLU A 200 -11.60 6.29 2.76
CA GLU A 200 -11.21 4.89 2.61
C GLU A 200 -11.71 4.07 3.81
N ARG A 201 -11.47 4.53 5.04
CA ARG A 201 -11.97 3.87 6.27
C ARG A 201 -13.49 3.68 6.29
N LYS A 202 -14.26 4.62 5.75
CA LYS A 202 -15.73 4.52 5.69
C LYS A 202 -16.18 3.33 4.82
N TYR A 203 -15.51 3.10 3.69
CA TYR A 203 -15.84 1.99 2.79
C TYR A 203 -15.40 0.62 3.31
N PHE A 204 -14.40 0.61 4.18
CA PHE A 204 -13.91 -0.60 4.84
C PHE A 204 -14.44 -0.78 6.26
N LEU A 205 -15.44 0.01 6.69
CA LEU A 205 -15.88 0.03 8.08
C LEU A 205 -16.32 -1.35 8.59
N GLU A 206 -17.11 -2.08 7.80
CA GLU A 206 -17.57 -3.43 8.18
C GLU A 206 -16.39 -4.40 8.35
N GLU A 207 -15.45 -4.42 7.39
CA GLU A 207 -14.23 -5.25 7.47
C GLU A 207 -13.36 -4.84 8.68
N LEU A 208 -13.24 -3.54 8.96
CA LEU A 208 -12.52 -3.03 10.12
C LEU A 208 -13.18 -3.48 11.44
N GLU A 209 -14.51 -3.44 11.55
CA GLU A 209 -15.23 -3.92 12.73
C GLU A 209 -15.09 -5.45 12.91
N GLU A 210 -15.11 -6.21 11.81
CA GLU A 210 -14.85 -7.65 11.84
C GLU A 210 -13.42 -7.95 12.29
N LEU A 211 -12.42 -7.20 11.81
CA LEU A 211 -11.04 -7.33 12.25
C LEU A 211 -10.87 -6.98 13.72
N ILE A 212 -11.46 -5.88 14.20
CA ILE A 212 -11.44 -5.50 15.63
C ILE A 212 -12.02 -6.63 16.49
N LYS A 213 -13.15 -7.21 16.06
CA LYS A 213 -13.75 -8.36 16.73
C LYS A 213 -12.85 -9.59 16.70
N ALA A 214 -12.19 -9.87 15.57
CA ALA A 214 -11.29 -11.02 15.41
C ALA A 214 -10.06 -10.91 16.33
N ILE A 215 -9.48 -9.72 16.46
CA ILE A 215 -8.28 -9.44 17.29
C ILE A 215 -8.55 -9.63 18.78
N SER A 216 -9.81 -9.70 19.20
CA SER A 216 -10.17 -10.11 20.56
C SER A 216 -9.67 -11.53 20.90
N GLN A 217 -9.29 -12.34 19.90
CA GLN A 217 -8.66 -13.64 20.05
C GLN A 217 -7.21 -13.56 19.52
N PRO A 218 -6.18 -13.47 20.38
CA PRO A 218 -4.79 -13.23 19.94
C PRO A 218 -4.25 -14.21 18.89
N LYS A 219 -4.74 -15.46 18.90
CA LYS A 219 -4.40 -16.52 17.93
C LYS A 219 -4.75 -16.15 16.48
N CYS A 220 -5.67 -15.21 16.28
CA CYS A 220 -6.05 -14.74 14.95
C CYS A 220 -4.88 -14.09 14.20
N LEU A 221 -3.87 -13.57 14.90
CA LEU A 221 -2.67 -12.96 14.30
C LEU A 221 -1.76 -13.96 13.58
N LEU A 222 -2.00 -15.26 13.77
CA LEU A 222 -1.30 -16.32 13.03
C LEU A 222 -1.96 -16.61 11.67
N SER A 223 -3.15 -16.05 11.42
CA SER A 223 -3.77 -16.08 10.10
C SER A 223 -3.12 -15.03 9.20
N ASN A 224 -2.49 -15.47 8.11
CA ASN A 224 -1.90 -14.57 7.11
C ASN A 224 -2.90 -13.54 6.61
N ASN A 225 -4.17 -13.91 6.44
CA ASN A 225 -5.21 -12.98 5.98
C ASN A 225 -5.41 -11.84 6.98
N ILE A 226 -5.61 -12.16 8.27
CA ILE A 226 -5.83 -11.14 9.31
C ILE A 226 -4.58 -10.28 9.49
N PHE A 227 -3.40 -10.91 9.52
CA PHE A 227 -2.13 -10.20 9.62
C PHE A 227 -1.94 -9.20 8.47
N ASN A 228 -2.15 -9.65 7.23
CA ASN A 228 -2.01 -8.80 6.04
C ASN A 228 -3.05 -7.68 6.03
N SER A 229 -4.30 -7.95 6.40
CA SER A 229 -5.33 -6.91 6.52
C SER A 229 -4.98 -5.86 7.58
N LEU A 230 -4.42 -6.26 8.73
CA LEU A 230 -3.97 -5.34 9.76
C LEU A 230 -2.84 -4.44 9.29
N CYS A 231 -1.84 -5.02 8.63
CA CYS A 231 -0.73 -4.29 8.01
C CYS A 231 -1.18 -3.40 6.84
N ARG A 232 -2.24 -3.78 6.12
CA ARG A 232 -2.84 -2.97 5.04
C ARG A 232 -3.54 -1.74 5.58
N PHE A 233 -4.43 -1.93 6.57
CA PHE A 233 -5.28 -0.86 7.08
C PHE A 233 -4.57 0.13 7.98
N LYS A 234 -3.61 -0.34 8.80
CA LYS A 234 -2.84 0.51 9.72
C LYS A 234 -3.73 1.39 10.62
N ASP A 235 -4.93 0.91 10.98
CA ASP A 235 -5.92 1.68 11.73
C ASP A 235 -5.41 1.93 13.17
N PRO A 236 -5.40 3.18 13.66
CA PRO A 236 -4.99 3.50 15.03
C PRO A 236 -5.77 2.75 16.12
N ARG A 237 -6.97 2.25 15.84
CA ARG A 237 -7.77 1.42 16.77
C ARG A 237 -7.10 0.08 17.07
N PHE A 238 -6.21 -0.41 16.21
CA PHE A 238 -5.48 -1.66 16.42
C PHE A 238 -4.35 -1.52 17.45
N VAL A 239 -3.93 -0.30 17.79
CA VAL A 239 -2.75 -0.05 18.63
C VAL A 239 -2.92 -0.60 20.04
N GLU A 240 -4.04 -0.32 20.72
CA GLU A 240 -4.26 -0.81 22.09
C GLU A 240 -4.38 -2.35 22.13
N PRO A 241 -5.14 -3.01 21.23
CA PRO A 241 -5.12 -4.47 21.12
C PRO A 241 -3.71 -5.04 20.87
N MET A 242 -2.93 -4.44 19.98
CA MET A 242 -1.57 -4.92 19.69
C MET A 242 -0.62 -4.71 20.88
N ILE A 243 -0.75 -3.62 21.63
CA ILE A 243 0.03 -3.38 22.86
C ILE A 243 -0.28 -4.45 23.91
N HIS A 244 -1.55 -4.80 24.07
CA HIS A 244 -1.98 -5.88 24.96
C HIS A 244 -1.39 -7.22 24.52
N ILE A 245 -1.52 -7.56 23.23
CA ILE A 245 -1.01 -8.82 22.68
C ILE A 245 0.52 -8.91 22.75
N LEU A 246 1.24 -7.81 22.55
CA LEU A 246 2.72 -7.75 22.67
C LEU A 246 3.21 -8.19 24.06
N HIS A 247 2.39 -7.98 25.10
CA HIS A 247 2.69 -8.31 26.50
C HIS A 247 1.86 -9.49 27.01
N LEU A 248 1.25 -10.27 26.12
CA LEU A 248 0.36 -11.37 26.48
C LEU A 248 1.08 -12.41 27.35
N PRO A 249 0.59 -12.71 28.56
CA PRO A 249 1.22 -13.67 29.45
C PRO A 249 1.06 -15.10 28.92
N LEU A 250 2.03 -15.96 29.22
CA LEU A 250 2.00 -17.38 28.81
C LEU A 250 0.76 -18.14 29.30
N SER A 251 0.10 -17.67 30.36
CA SER A 251 -1.13 -18.28 30.90
C SER A 251 -2.35 -18.14 29.99
N GLU A 252 -2.31 -17.25 29.00
CA GLU A 252 -3.44 -16.95 28.10
C GLU A 252 -3.32 -17.65 26.73
N VAL A 253 -2.32 -18.54 26.57
CA VAL A 253 -2.06 -19.27 25.32
C VAL A 253 -1.67 -20.73 25.58
N ASP A 254 -1.86 -21.58 24.57
CA ASP A 254 -1.69 -23.03 24.69
C ASP A 254 -0.23 -23.46 24.88
N ASN A 255 0.73 -22.74 24.29
CA ASN A 255 2.15 -23.05 24.36
C ASN A 255 3.05 -21.81 24.11
N GLU A 256 4.33 -21.95 24.44
CA GLU A 256 5.33 -20.87 24.36
C GLU A 256 5.67 -20.46 22.92
N GLU A 257 5.67 -21.40 21.97
CA GLU A 257 5.97 -21.11 20.55
C GLU A 257 4.88 -20.24 19.92
N GLU A 258 3.63 -20.55 20.23
CA GLU A 258 2.47 -19.76 19.86
C GLU A 258 2.52 -18.37 20.49
N ASN A 259 2.84 -18.27 21.79
CA ASN A 259 3.01 -16.98 22.47
C ASN A 259 4.03 -16.09 21.75
N ILE A 260 5.19 -16.66 21.43
CA ILE A 260 6.28 -15.94 20.77
C ILE A 260 5.83 -15.45 19.39
N SER A 261 5.18 -16.32 18.62
CA SER A 261 4.70 -16.01 17.27
C SER A 261 3.66 -14.87 17.27
N ILE A 262 2.69 -14.95 18.17
CA ILE A 262 1.65 -13.92 18.35
C ILE A 262 2.26 -12.57 18.75
N ARG A 263 3.25 -12.57 19.66
CA ARG A 263 3.95 -11.35 20.12
C ARG A 263 4.83 -10.74 19.03
N ILE A 264 5.48 -11.57 18.21
CA ILE A 264 6.22 -11.13 17.02
C ILE A 264 5.26 -10.41 16.05
N SER A 265 4.13 -11.03 15.73
CA SER A 265 3.12 -10.43 14.85
C SER A 265 2.66 -9.07 15.37
N ALA A 266 2.38 -8.97 16.68
CA ALA A 266 1.99 -7.71 17.30
C ALA A 266 3.08 -6.63 17.19
N ALA A 267 4.37 -6.98 17.43
CA ALA A 267 5.47 -6.04 17.27
C ALA A 267 5.59 -5.52 15.82
N ILE A 268 5.50 -6.42 14.83
CA ILE A 268 5.54 -6.06 13.41
C ILE A 268 4.39 -5.12 13.06
N ILE A 269 3.16 -5.46 13.46
CA ILE A 269 1.97 -4.65 13.17
C ILE A 269 2.08 -3.27 13.83
N LEU A 270 2.57 -3.16 15.07
CA LEU A 270 2.78 -1.85 15.72
C LEU A 270 3.78 -0.98 14.95
N GLY A 271 4.86 -1.58 14.43
CA GLY A 271 5.82 -0.88 13.58
C GLY A 271 5.22 -0.44 12.24
N GLU A 272 4.33 -1.24 11.66
CA GLU A 272 3.62 -0.91 10.42
C GLU A 272 2.58 0.19 10.60
N ILE A 273 1.87 0.22 11.73
CA ILE A 273 0.88 1.26 12.06
C ILE A 273 1.57 2.62 12.22
N GLY A 274 2.76 2.65 12.85
CA GLY A 274 3.52 3.89 13.00
C GLY A 274 3.01 4.83 14.10
N ASP A 275 2.12 4.37 14.99
CA ASP A 275 1.56 5.18 16.07
C ASP A 275 2.53 5.24 17.28
N LEU A 276 2.89 6.46 17.69
CA LEU A 276 3.85 6.72 18.77
C LEU A 276 3.40 6.23 20.16
N ARG A 277 2.12 5.87 20.33
CA ARG A 277 1.65 5.15 21.55
C ARG A 277 2.34 3.81 21.73
N ALA A 278 2.85 3.20 20.66
CA ALA A 278 3.54 1.92 20.69
C ALA A 278 4.99 1.99 21.24
N VAL A 279 5.61 3.17 21.29
CA VAL A 279 7.05 3.34 21.61
C VAL A 279 7.39 2.76 22.98
N GLU A 280 6.69 3.18 24.03
CA GLU A 280 6.98 2.73 25.39
C GLU A 280 6.68 1.21 25.60
N PRO A 281 5.54 0.67 25.11
CA PRO A 281 5.32 -0.77 25.06
C PRO A 281 6.41 -1.56 24.34
N LEU A 282 6.86 -1.10 23.17
CA LEU A 282 7.91 -1.79 22.40
C LEU A 282 9.27 -1.73 23.12
N MET A 283 9.58 -0.62 23.79
CA MET A 283 10.77 -0.51 24.64
C MET A 283 10.75 -1.54 25.77
N ARG A 284 9.61 -1.75 26.44
CA ARG A 284 9.48 -2.83 27.44
C ARG A 284 9.64 -4.22 26.83
N ALA A 285 9.21 -4.43 25.59
CA ALA A 285 9.38 -5.69 24.90
C ALA A 285 10.86 -6.00 24.56
N LEU A 286 11.73 -4.98 24.43
CA LEU A 286 13.19 -5.19 24.32
C LEU A 286 13.78 -5.83 25.58
N GLU A 287 13.20 -5.54 26.74
CA GLU A 287 13.65 -6.01 28.05
C GLU A 287 12.99 -7.33 28.45
N SER A 288 12.08 -7.85 27.62
CA SER A 288 11.30 -9.06 27.86
C SER A 288 12.21 -10.28 28.02
N ARG A 289 12.39 -10.71 29.27
CA ARG A 289 13.12 -11.91 29.69
C ARG A 289 12.36 -13.21 29.36
N LEU A 290 12.24 -13.56 28.09
CA LEU A 290 12.06 -14.98 27.75
C LEU A 290 13.48 -15.58 27.70
N LYS A 291 13.78 -16.43 28.69
CA LYS A 291 15.15 -16.79 29.11
C LYS A 291 15.90 -17.77 28.20
N GLU A 292 15.41 -18.04 27.00
CA GLU A 292 16.05 -18.96 26.05
C GLU A 292 16.00 -18.37 24.63
N ASP A 293 16.85 -18.87 23.72
CA ASP A 293 17.15 -18.34 22.38
C ASP A 293 15.93 -17.92 21.53
N ARG A 294 14.73 -18.40 21.86
CA ARG A 294 13.47 -18.08 21.16
C ARG A 294 12.89 -16.70 21.53
N GLY A 295 13.20 -16.17 22.72
CA GLY A 295 12.76 -14.86 23.19
C GLY A 295 13.35 -13.68 22.42
N TYR A 296 14.52 -13.86 21.81
CA TYR A 296 15.21 -12.84 21.02
C TYR A 296 14.43 -12.43 19.77
N SER A 297 13.57 -13.31 19.24
CA SER A 297 12.77 -12.99 18.06
C SER A 297 11.75 -11.87 18.32
N VAL A 298 11.12 -11.85 19.51
CA VAL A 298 10.20 -10.74 19.88
C VAL A 298 10.96 -9.44 20.06
N ALA A 299 12.10 -9.47 20.75
CA ALA A 299 12.90 -8.27 21.00
C ALA A 299 13.50 -7.69 19.71
N ASN A 300 13.93 -8.54 18.76
CA ASN A 300 14.42 -8.10 17.45
C ASN A 300 13.33 -7.40 16.65
N ASN A 301 12.11 -7.97 16.62
CA ASN A 301 10.97 -7.33 15.95
C ASN A 301 10.51 -6.06 16.65
N ALA A 302 10.59 -6.00 17.98
CA ALA A 302 10.33 -4.77 18.72
C ALA A 302 11.37 -3.68 18.41
N ALA A 303 12.64 -4.05 18.28
CA ALA A 303 13.70 -3.12 17.87
C ALA A 303 13.47 -2.58 16.45
N GLU A 304 13.06 -3.45 15.52
CA GLU A 304 12.69 -3.07 14.16
C GLU A 304 11.46 -2.17 14.10
N ALA A 305 10.44 -2.44 14.90
CA ALA A 305 9.26 -1.60 15.02
C ALA A 305 9.61 -0.20 15.58
N LEU A 306 10.44 -0.13 16.62
CA LEU A 306 10.96 1.13 17.15
C LEU A 306 11.78 1.90 16.11
N ARG A 307 12.57 1.19 15.28
CA ARG A 307 13.29 1.79 14.15
C ARG A 307 12.34 2.42 13.14
N LYS A 308 11.23 1.75 12.81
CA LYS A 308 10.20 2.30 11.90
C LYS A 308 9.49 3.51 12.48
N LEU A 309 9.23 3.51 13.79
CA LEU A 309 8.59 4.62 14.49
C LEU A 309 9.48 5.88 14.56
N GLY A 310 10.80 5.70 14.64
CA GLY A 310 11.77 6.81 14.61
C GLY A 310 11.71 7.74 15.83
N ASP A 311 11.07 7.33 16.91
CA ASP A 311 10.94 8.17 18.11
C ASP A 311 12.27 8.28 18.87
N PRO A 312 12.76 9.50 19.16
CA PRO A 312 14.04 9.70 19.86
C PRO A 312 14.14 9.00 21.22
N ARG A 313 13.01 8.76 21.90
CA ARG A 313 12.97 8.07 23.21
C ARG A 313 13.52 6.64 23.11
N ALA A 314 13.46 6.02 21.94
CA ALA A 314 13.90 4.65 21.70
C ALA A 314 15.42 4.51 21.52
N ILE A 315 16.16 5.60 21.29
CA ILE A 315 17.59 5.57 20.90
C ILE A 315 18.46 4.88 21.95
N GLU A 316 18.38 5.32 23.22
CA GLU A 316 19.20 4.77 24.30
C GLU A 316 18.82 3.29 24.63
N PRO A 317 17.53 2.92 24.72
CA PRO A 317 17.11 1.52 24.81
C PRO A 317 17.65 0.63 23.68
N LEU A 318 17.54 1.08 22.42
CA LEU A 318 18.03 0.34 21.25
C LEU A 318 19.55 0.17 21.30
N LYS A 319 20.29 1.23 21.67
CA LYS A 319 21.76 1.17 21.81
C LYS A 319 22.17 0.13 22.85
N ARG A 320 21.53 0.12 24.02
CA ARG A 320 21.79 -0.88 25.06
C ARG A 320 21.43 -2.29 24.60
N PHE A 321 20.30 -2.43 23.91
CA PHE A 321 19.88 -3.72 23.36
C PHE A 321 20.92 -4.29 22.39
N VAL A 322 21.41 -3.49 21.44
CA VAL A 322 22.43 -3.93 20.47
C VAL A 322 23.74 -4.28 21.16
N GLN A 323 24.20 -3.46 22.12
CA GLN A 323 25.44 -3.70 22.86
C GLN A 323 25.42 -5.00 23.67
N ASN A 324 24.27 -5.32 24.30
CA ASN A 324 24.15 -6.47 25.18
C ASN A 324 23.87 -7.79 24.44
N ASN A 325 23.40 -7.73 23.18
CA ASN A 325 22.89 -8.89 22.45
C ASN A 325 23.65 -9.19 21.14
N GLN A 326 24.88 -8.68 20.98
CA GLN A 326 25.70 -8.85 19.77
C GLN A 326 25.84 -10.30 19.31
N GLN A 327 25.83 -11.27 20.23
CA GLN A 327 25.98 -12.70 19.94
C GLN A 327 24.70 -13.41 19.48
N TYR A 328 23.52 -12.80 19.65
CA TYR A 328 22.20 -13.40 19.39
C TYR A 328 21.45 -12.75 18.22
N LEU A 329 22.09 -11.81 17.52
CA LEU A 329 21.61 -11.25 16.27
C LEU A 329 22.16 -12.12 15.13
N PRO A 330 21.41 -13.07 14.54
CA PRO A 330 21.91 -13.83 13.41
C PRO A 330 22.01 -12.87 12.23
N THR A 331 23.23 -12.61 11.73
CA THR A 331 23.50 -11.78 10.53
C THR A 331 22.64 -10.51 10.49
N PHE A 332 22.74 -9.70 11.54
CA PHE A 332 22.50 -8.26 11.42
C PHE A 332 23.60 -7.75 10.48
N ILE A 333 23.35 -7.75 9.18
CA ILE A 333 24.10 -6.90 8.27
C ILE A 333 23.46 -5.53 8.51
N PRO A 334 24.09 -4.59 9.26
CA PRO A 334 23.68 -3.22 9.12
C PRO A 334 23.99 -2.89 7.67
N SER A 335 22.98 -2.86 6.80
CA SER A 335 23.17 -2.19 5.53
C SER A 335 23.59 -0.75 5.87
N THR A 336 24.44 -0.15 5.06
CA THR A 336 24.85 1.25 5.22
C THR A 336 23.64 2.19 5.37
N SER A 337 22.50 1.81 4.78
CA SER A 337 21.16 2.39 4.97
C SER A 337 20.68 2.47 6.44
N TRP A 338 21.07 1.54 7.32
CA TRP A 338 20.74 1.57 8.77
C TRP A 338 21.48 2.70 9.51
N LEU A 339 22.77 2.92 9.22
CA LEU A 339 23.55 4.02 9.79
C LEU A 339 23.13 5.37 9.17
N GLU A 340 22.82 5.39 7.87
CA GLU A 340 22.35 6.56 7.14
C GLU A 340 20.96 7.03 7.60
N ARG A 341 20.06 6.11 8.01
CA ARG A 341 18.71 6.47 8.48
C ARG A 341 18.64 6.94 9.93
N ILE A 342 19.55 6.52 10.81
CA ILE A 342 19.72 7.13 12.14
C ILE A 342 20.12 8.61 12.00
N ALA A 343 20.79 8.97 10.89
CA ALA A 343 21.27 10.33 10.65
C ALA A 343 20.19 11.35 10.25
N LEU A 344 18.93 10.93 10.00
CA LEU A 344 18.02 11.71 9.16
C LEU A 344 16.91 12.52 9.84
N GLN A 345 16.96 12.81 11.15
CA GLN A 345 16.20 14.01 11.58
C GLN A 345 16.67 14.78 12.82
N GLU A 346 17.49 14.24 13.73
CA GLU A 346 18.07 15.06 14.84
C GLU A 346 19.52 14.68 15.22
N ALA A 347 20.24 13.92 14.40
CA ALA A 347 21.60 13.42 14.70
C ALA A 347 22.72 14.11 13.88
N LEU A 348 22.49 15.26 13.25
CA LEU A 348 23.49 15.87 12.35
C LEU A 348 24.76 16.37 13.09
N GLU A 349 24.68 16.70 14.38
CA GLU A 349 25.86 17.10 15.17
C GLU A 349 26.52 15.93 15.92
N GLN A 350 25.74 15.00 16.48
CA GLN A 350 26.28 13.85 17.22
C GLN A 350 26.82 12.74 16.29
N ALA A 351 26.23 12.56 15.09
CA ALA A 351 26.74 11.61 14.09
C ALA A 351 28.10 12.05 13.52
N ASN A 352 28.34 13.36 13.36
CA ASN A 352 29.63 13.89 12.92
C ASN A 352 30.78 13.58 13.90
N TRP A 353 30.47 13.48 15.20
CA TRP A 353 31.45 13.03 16.21
C TRP A 353 31.72 11.52 16.10
N ALA A 354 30.67 10.70 15.95
CA ALA A 354 30.79 9.25 15.85
C ALA A 354 31.50 8.79 14.56
N ILE A 355 31.25 9.46 13.43
CA ILE A 355 31.94 9.21 12.15
C ILE A 355 33.44 9.51 12.29
N LYS A 356 33.81 10.64 12.90
CA LYS A 356 35.22 11.04 13.10
C LYS A 356 36.03 10.14 14.05
N GLU A 357 35.39 9.49 15.01
CA GLU A 357 36.09 8.54 15.90
C GLU A 357 36.25 7.16 15.29
N LEU A 358 35.36 6.76 14.36
CA LEU A 358 35.46 5.48 13.66
C LEU A 358 36.46 5.52 12.49
N GLU A 359 36.67 6.68 11.85
CA GLU A 359 37.72 6.90 10.84
C GLU A 359 39.15 6.83 11.41
N LYS A 360 39.34 6.91 12.73
CA LYS A 360 40.67 6.78 13.37
C LYS A 360 41.06 5.33 13.68
N ILE A 361 40.13 4.39 13.51
CA ILE A 361 40.29 2.97 13.88
C ILE A 361 40.46 2.08 12.62
N ILE A 362 40.39 2.68 11.43
CA ILE A 362 40.80 2.08 10.15
C ILE A 362 42.15 2.70 9.77
#